data_AF-A0A1V1T490-F1
#
_entry.id   AF-A0A1V1T490-F1
#
_cell.length_a   1.000
_cell.length_b   1.000
_cell.length_c   1.000
_cell.angle_alpha   90.00
_cell.angle_beta   90.00
_cell.angle_gamma   90.00
#
_symmetry.space_group_name_H-M   'P 1'
#
loop_
_entity.id
_entity.type
_entity.pdbx_description
1 polymer ?
#
loop_
_entity_poly.entity_id
_entity_poly.type
_entity_poly.pdbx_seq_one_letter_code
_entity_poly.pdbx_strand_id
1 'polypeptide(L)'
;MPTSWWSDYSRKSNGYFGCQRSHSPTGHDSFETWAYFEIKHIEGASQYHWYRLNTFIRWNAATRQTVVLAFDIPLAVAPRFLELLATPDPYALQFPFWFYPHLLEEVARQQEAAVWAIRDEVRVVEKQPPSEGRPDPDYRHMHDIARHAIHVSETLDVAVQTIQHMLVRHGALMRPTPDKYGWQKIHSQIQFFESYISSLRCRSSSNEKRMSNEIQLAFNTVAQYDASTSVKIGLATQSDSVTMKSIAFVTLTFLPPTFVSAIFSMSFFDYSADSGWALSDKFWLYWVFAVPTTLLTAIAWYFLRKYSISVSPKDEKQSSSSAFMV
;
A
#
# COMPACT_ATOMS: atom_id res chain seq x y z
N MET A 1 32.28 -19.52 -21.41
CA MET A 1 31.28 -19.20 -20.36
C MET A 1 32.01 -19.02 -19.04
N PRO A 2 31.88 -17.86 -18.38
CA PRO A 2 32.56 -17.59 -17.12
C PRO A 2 31.97 -18.39 -15.95
N THR A 3 32.79 -18.77 -14.98
CA THR A 3 32.35 -19.49 -13.77
C THR A 3 31.36 -18.68 -12.94
N SER A 4 31.50 -17.35 -12.94
CA SER A 4 30.58 -16.44 -12.26
C SER A 4 29.14 -16.57 -12.76
N TRP A 5 28.92 -16.85 -14.04
CA TRP A 5 27.57 -16.98 -14.58
C TRP A 5 26.80 -18.17 -14.01
N TRP A 6 27.50 -19.26 -13.66
CA TRP A 6 26.87 -20.45 -13.07
C TRP A 6 26.62 -20.33 -11.56
N SER A 7 27.10 -19.26 -10.94
CA SER A 7 27.01 -19.06 -9.50
C SER A 7 25.58 -18.88 -9.00
N ASP A 8 25.36 -19.23 -7.74
CA ASP A 8 24.07 -19.01 -7.08
C ASP A 8 23.70 -17.52 -6.97
N TYR A 9 24.69 -16.64 -6.84
CA TYR A 9 24.43 -15.20 -6.77
C TYR A 9 23.97 -14.63 -8.12
N SER A 10 24.48 -15.13 -9.25
CA SER A 10 23.98 -14.74 -10.56
C SER A 10 22.55 -15.25 -10.76
N ARG A 11 22.27 -16.51 -10.40
CA ARG A 11 20.91 -17.09 -10.52
C ARG A 11 19.84 -16.40 -9.69
N LYS A 12 20.22 -15.79 -8.57
CA LYS A 12 19.30 -15.10 -7.64
C LYS A 12 19.26 -13.57 -7.83
N SER A 13 20.05 -13.02 -8.73
CA SER A 13 20.00 -11.59 -9.06
C SER A 13 18.74 -11.27 -9.87
N ASN A 14 18.39 -9.98 -10.02
CA ASN A 14 17.29 -9.52 -10.87
C ASN A 14 17.75 -9.14 -12.29
N GLY A 15 19.07 -9.12 -12.51
CA GLY A 15 19.67 -8.75 -13.78
C GLY A 15 21.16 -8.41 -13.63
N TYR A 16 21.90 -8.59 -14.72
CA TYR A 16 23.31 -8.22 -14.81
C TYR A 16 23.77 -8.19 -16.27
N PHE A 17 24.91 -7.54 -16.49
CA PHE A 17 25.66 -7.62 -17.73
C PHE A 17 27.13 -7.86 -17.45
N GLY A 18 27.74 -8.77 -18.21
CA GLY A 18 29.17 -9.00 -18.21
C GLY A 18 29.73 -9.12 -19.61
N CYS A 19 31.01 -8.76 -19.74
CA CYS A 19 31.72 -8.75 -21.00
C CYS A 19 33.17 -9.15 -20.74
N GLN A 20 33.69 -10.08 -21.54
CA GLN A 20 35.06 -10.54 -21.49
C GLN A 20 35.60 -10.74 -22.91
N ARG A 21 36.86 -10.34 -23.12
CA ARG A 21 37.60 -10.72 -24.33
C ARG A 21 38.35 -12.02 -24.03
N SER A 22 38.15 -13.03 -24.85
CA SER A 22 38.90 -14.29 -24.78
C SER A 22 39.92 -14.31 -25.90
N HIS A 23 41.18 -14.45 -25.52
CA HIS A 23 42.29 -14.62 -26.45
C HIS A 23 42.55 -16.12 -26.64
N SER A 24 42.30 -16.63 -27.84
CA SER A 24 42.65 -18.01 -28.17
C SER A 24 44.17 -18.12 -28.44
N PRO A 25 44.85 -19.20 -28.01
CA PRO A 25 46.24 -19.49 -28.39
C PRO A 25 46.45 -19.57 -29.91
N THR A 26 45.38 -19.79 -30.67
CA THR A 26 45.37 -19.82 -32.13
C THR A 26 45.27 -18.44 -32.80
N GLY A 27 45.33 -17.34 -32.01
CA GLY A 27 45.38 -15.96 -32.53
C GLY A 27 44.03 -15.34 -32.91
N HIS A 28 42.90 -15.97 -32.57
CA HIS A 28 41.58 -15.41 -32.82
C HIS A 28 41.00 -14.78 -31.54
N ASP A 29 40.82 -13.46 -31.57
CA ASP A 29 40.12 -12.75 -30.51
C ASP A 29 38.61 -12.97 -30.62
N SER A 30 38.01 -13.40 -29.51
CA SER A 30 36.56 -13.51 -29.37
C SER A 30 36.04 -12.61 -28.26
N PHE A 31 34.85 -12.08 -28.46
CA PHE A 31 34.13 -11.29 -27.47
C PHE A 31 32.98 -12.10 -26.91
N GLU A 32 33.04 -12.36 -25.61
CA GLU A 32 32.00 -13.06 -24.86
C GLU A 32 31.24 -12.05 -24.02
N THR A 33 29.93 -12.12 -24.09
CA THR A 33 29.04 -11.28 -23.28
C THR A 33 27.94 -12.14 -22.70
N TRP A 34 27.46 -11.79 -21.52
CA TRP A 34 26.33 -12.44 -20.90
C TRP A 34 25.43 -11.39 -20.27
N ALA A 35 24.14 -11.56 -20.44
CA ALA A 35 23.13 -10.63 -19.96
C ALA A 35 21.95 -11.40 -19.38
N TYR A 36 21.48 -10.92 -18.24
CA TYR A 36 20.28 -11.43 -17.59
C TYR A 36 19.31 -10.29 -17.32
N PHE A 37 18.05 -10.51 -17.67
CA PHE A 37 16.93 -9.63 -17.36
C PHE A 37 15.82 -10.45 -16.73
N GLU A 38 15.43 -10.08 -15.51
CA GLU A 38 14.23 -10.59 -14.87
C GLU A 38 13.12 -9.54 -14.95
N ILE A 39 11.92 -9.97 -15.32
CA ILE A 39 10.76 -9.09 -15.53
C ILE A 39 9.57 -9.71 -14.82
N LYS A 40 8.88 -8.92 -14.00
CA LYS A 40 7.70 -9.39 -13.29
C LYS A 40 6.44 -9.06 -14.08
N HIS A 41 5.66 -10.08 -14.41
CA HIS A 41 4.32 -9.90 -14.96
C HIS A 41 3.27 -10.23 -13.90
N ILE A 42 2.20 -9.45 -13.89
CA ILE A 42 1.03 -9.70 -13.04
C ILE A 42 -0.15 -10.12 -13.91
N GLU A 43 -0.95 -11.03 -13.39
CA GLU A 43 -2.22 -11.48 -13.95
C GLU A 43 -3.30 -11.18 -12.91
N GLY A 44 -3.89 -9.98 -13.03
CA GLY A 44 -4.71 -9.40 -11.98
C GLY A 44 -3.91 -9.10 -10.71
N ALA A 45 -4.61 -9.02 -9.58
CA ALA A 45 -4.04 -8.53 -8.32
C ALA A 45 -3.21 -9.54 -7.52
N SER A 46 -3.39 -10.85 -7.76
CA SER A 46 -2.89 -11.90 -6.86
C SER A 46 -2.00 -12.93 -7.53
N GLN A 47 -2.04 -13.03 -8.87
CA GLN A 47 -1.19 -13.96 -9.62
C GLN A 47 -0.10 -13.17 -10.32
N TYR A 48 1.10 -13.75 -10.33
CA TYR A 48 2.24 -13.18 -11.03
C TYR A 48 3.15 -14.30 -11.50
N HIS A 49 3.91 -14.00 -12.55
CA HIS A 49 4.96 -14.88 -13.03
C HIS A 49 6.22 -14.06 -13.36
N TRP A 50 7.37 -14.73 -13.34
CA TRP A 50 8.65 -14.11 -13.65
C TRP A 50 9.08 -14.52 -15.04
N TYR A 51 9.24 -13.53 -15.91
CA TYR A 51 9.85 -13.69 -17.22
C TYR A 51 11.36 -13.54 -17.06
N ARG A 52 12.11 -14.54 -17.54
CA ARG A 52 13.57 -14.61 -17.39
C ARG A 52 14.22 -14.69 -18.75
N LEU A 53 15.12 -13.75 -19.01
CA LEU A 53 15.88 -13.70 -20.25
C LEU A 53 17.36 -13.78 -19.92
N ASN A 54 17.93 -14.98 -20.01
CA ASN A 54 19.35 -15.20 -19.73
C ASN A 54 20.06 -15.57 -21.02
N THR A 55 21.03 -14.75 -21.43
CA THR A 55 21.72 -14.91 -22.70
C THR A 55 23.23 -14.89 -22.52
N PHE A 56 23.90 -15.70 -23.31
CA PHE A 56 25.34 -15.70 -23.50
C PHE A 56 25.63 -15.63 -24.99
N ILE A 57 26.41 -14.64 -25.38
CA ILE A 57 26.72 -14.34 -26.77
C ILE A 57 28.22 -14.34 -26.93
N ARG A 58 28.72 -15.18 -27.83
CA ARG A 58 30.12 -15.18 -28.27
C ARG A 58 30.19 -14.71 -29.71
N TRP A 59 30.92 -13.64 -29.96
CA TRP A 59 31.23 -13.14 -31.30
C TRP A 59 32.71 -13.35 -31.60
N ASN A 60 33.03 -13.91 -32.76
CA ASN A 60 34.41 -14.16 -33.21
C ASN A 60 34.80 -13.12 -34.28
N ALA A 61 35.84 -12.34 -34.01
CA ALA A 61 36.27 -11.27 -34.91
C ALA A 61 36.82 -11.79 -36.25
N ALA A 62 37.48 -12.95 -36.24
CA ALA A 62 38.10 -13.54 -37.42
C ALA A 62 37.07 -14.19 -38.36
N THR A 63 36.13 -14.95 -37.80
CA THR A 63 35.13 -15.67 -38.61
C THR A 63 33.83 -14.89 -38.81
N ARG A 64 33.63 -13.77 -38.09
CA ARG A 64 32.37 -13.00 -38.04
C ARG A 64 31.15 -13.85 -37.64
N GLN A 65 31.41 -14.96 -36.94
CA GLN A 65 30.37 -15.84 -36.46
C GLN A 65 29.92 -15.40 -35.07
N THR A 66 28.61 -15.51 -34.84
CA THR A 66 27.98 -15.25 -33.55
C THR A 66 27.31 -16.52 -33.07
N VAL A 67 27.63 -16.92 -31.84
CA VAL A 67 26.95 -18.01 -31.14
C VAL A 67 26.13 -17.39 -30.02
N VAL A 68 24.81 -17.59 -30.07
CA VAL A 68 23.87 -17.14 -29.03
C VAL A 68 23.36 -18.37 -28.30
N LEU A 69 23.51 -18.37 -26.98
CA LEU A 69 22.95 -19.35 -26.08
C LEU A 69 21.98 -18.62 -25.18
N ALA A 70 20.72 -19.02 -25.22
CA ALA A 70 19.68 -18.33 -24.50
C ALA A 70 18.81 -19.33 -23.75
N PHE A 71 18.55 -19.02 -22.49
CA PHE A 71 17.88 -19.88 -21.52
C PHE A 71 16.59 -19.22 -21.08
N ASP A 72 15.60 -20.06 -20.77
CA ASP A 72 14.29 -19.66 -20.28
C ASP A 72 13.53 -18.71 -21.22
N ILE A 73 13.90 -18.67 -22.51
CA ILE A 73 13.14 -17.91 -23.52
C ILE A 73 11.74 -18.52 -23.62
N PRO A 74 10.67 -17.73 -23.47
CA PRO A 74 9.32 -18.24 -23.65
C PRO A 74 9.04 -18.71 -25.06
N LEU A 75 8.20 -19.75 -25.14
CA LEU A 75 7.85 -20.43 -26.39
C LEU A 75 7.28 -19.48 -27.47
N ALA A 76 6.64 -18.38 -27.05
CA ALA A 76 6.12 -17.37 -27.97
C ALA A 76 7.22 -16.53 -28.66
N VAL A 77 8.39 -16.40 -28.05
CA VAL A 77 9.48 -15.53 -28.53
C VAL A 77 10.56 -16.32 -29.26
N ALA A 78 10.77 -17.58 -28.85
CA ALA A 78 11.81 -18.44 -29.40
C ALA A 78 11.80 -18.53 -30.95
N PRO A 79 10.66 -18.69 -31.65
CA PRO A 79 10.64 -18.76 -33.11
C PRO A 79 11.20 -17.50 -33.78
N ARG A 80 10.85 -16.32 -33.26
CA ARG A 80 11.30 -15.04 -33.83
C ARG A 80 12.81 -14.85 -33.68
N PHE A 81 13.38 -15.26 -32.55
CA PHE A 81 14.84 -15.23 -32.36
C PHE A 81 15.56 -16.26 -33.21
N LEU A 82 14.98 -17.46 -33.37
CA LEU A 82 15.55 -18.49 -34.24
C LEU A 82 15.56 -18.03 -35.70
N GLU A 83 14.47 -17.44 -36.19
CA GLU A 83 14.40 -16.86 -37.54
C GLU A 83 15.46 -15.77 -37.74
N LEU A 84 15.58 -14.85 -36.77
CA LEU A 84 16.57 -13.78 -36.81
C LEU A 84 18.02 -14.29 -36.82
N LEU A 85 18.29 -15.39 -36.13
CA LEU A 85 19.60 -16.05 -36.13
C LEU A 85 19.84 -16.91 -37.37
N ALA A 86 18.78 -17.41 -38.02
CA ALA A 86 18.86 -18.22 -39.23
C ALA A 86 19.13 -17.37 -40.48
N THR A 87 18.59 -16.15 -40.54
CA THR A 87 18.77 -15.23 -41.67
C THR A 87 19.30 -13.86 -41.21
N PRO A 88 20.52 -13.79 -40.65
CA PRO A 88 21.08 -12.54 -40.16
C PRO A 88 21.48 -11.63 -41.33
N ASP A 89 21.40 -10.31 -41.12
CA ASP A 89 21.99 -9.32 -42.02
C ASP A 89 23.51 -9.54 -42.09
N PRO A 90 24.08 -9.91 -43.27
CA PRO A 90 25.50 -10.16 -43.41
C PRO A 90 26.37 -8.96 -43.03
N TYR A 91 25.84 -7.73 -43.19
CA TYR A 91 26.53 -6.53 -42.79
C TYR A 91 26.62 -6.41 -41.27
N ALA A 92 25.54 -6.73 -40.56
CA ALA A 92 25.47 -6.65 -39.09
C ALA A 92 26.43 -7.63 -38.39
N LEU A 93 26.68 -8.81 -38.96
CA LEU A 93 27.61 -9.82 -38.41
C LEU A 93 29.06 -9.32 -38.26
N GLN A 94 29.42 -8.24 -38.96
CA GLN A 94 30.74 -7.61 -38.86
C GLN A 94 30.96 -6.90 -37.52
N PHE A 95 29.89 -6.61 -36.79
CA PHE A 95 29.95 -5.83 -35.56
C PHE A 95 29.56 -6.71 -34.38
N PRO A 96 30.32 -6.68 -33.27
CA PRO A 96 29.85 -7.31 -32.04
C PRO A 96 28.62 -6.55 -31.55
N PHE A 97 27.86 -7.16 -30.65
CA PHE A 97 26.62 -6.62 -30.10
C PHE A 97 25.44 -6.46 -31.08
N TRP A 98 25.56 -6.86 -32.36
CA TRP A 98 24.48 -6.72 -33.34
C TRP A 98 23.15 -7.37 -32.92
N PHE A 99 23.20 -8.40 -32.07
CA PHE A 99 22.01 -9.09 -31.55
C PHE A 99 21.32 -8.33 -30.40
N TYR A 100 22.03 -7.47 -29.66
CA TYR A 100 21.46 -6.77 -28.49
C TYR A 100 20.27 -5.86 -28.82
N PRO A 101 20.25 -5.08 -29.92
CA PRO A 101 19.04 -4.34 -30.30
C PRO A 101 17.78 -5.21 -30.36
N HIS A 102 17.88 -6.44 -30.89
CA HIS A 102 16.74 -7.36 -30.98
C HIS A 102 16.36 -7.95 -29.61
N LEU A 103 17.37 -8.23 -28.77
CA LEU A 103 17.16 -8.69 -27.40
C LEU A 103 16.48 -7.61 -26.55
N LEU A 104 16.95 -6.38 -26.65
CA LEU A 104 16.44 -5.23 -25.90
C LEU A 104 15.05 -4.81 -26.37
N GLU A 105 14.70 -5.04 -27.64
CA GLU A 105 13.34 -4.87 -28.10
C GLU A 105 12.37 -5.83 -27.39
N GLU A 106 12.78 -7.09 -27.15
CA GLU A 106 11.99 -8.03 -26.35
C GLU A 106 11.90 -7.60 -24.88
N VAL A 107 13.02 -7.22 -24.27
CA VAL A 107 13.02 -6.69 -22.89
C VAL A 107 12.08 -5.50 -22.77
N ALA A 108 12.16 -4.55 -23.70
CA ALA A 108 11.34 -3.34 -23.73
C ALA A 108 9.85 -3.67 -23.82
N ARG A 109 9.46 -4.61 -24.69
CA ARG A 109 8.07 -5.05 -24.86
C ARG A 109 7.50 -5.67 -23.58
N GLN A 110 8.27 -6.55 -22.94
CA GLN A 110 7.83 -7.21 -21.71
C GLN A 110 7.77 -6.24 -20.52
N GLN A 111 8.77 -5.37 -20.39
CA GLN A 111 8.77 -4.31 -19.37
C GLN A 111 7.62 -3.32 -19.57
N GLU A 112 7.31 -2.94 -20.81
CA GLU A 112 6.16 -2.10 -21.12
C GLU A 112 4.86 -2.76 -20.65
N ALA A 113 4.63 -4.03 -21.02
CA ALA A 113 3.44 -4.77 -20.62
C ALA A 113 3.29 -4.85 -19.09
N ALA A 114 4.38 -5.10 -18.36
CA ALA A 114 4.38 -5.11 -16.89
C ALA A 114 3.98 -3.75 -16.29
N VAL A 115 4.51 -2.64 -16.83
CA VAL A 115 4.16 -1.28 -16.37
C VAL A 115 2.71 -0.95 -16.64
N TRP A 116 2.17 -1.33 -17.81
CA TRP A 116 0.77 -1.10 -18.14
C TRP A 116 -0.17 -1.92 -17.27
N ALA A 117 0.16 -3.18 -16.97
CA ALA A 117 -0.65 -4.01 -16.08
C ALA A 117 -0.81 -3.35 -14.69
N ILE A 118 0.27 -2.83 -14.12
CA ILE A 118 0.20 -2.07 -12.85
C ILE A 118 -0.64 -0.80 -13.01
N ARG A 119 -0.47 -0.05 -14.11
CA ARG A 119 -1.26 1.17 -14.38
C ARG A 119 -2.75 0.86 -14.45
N ASP A 120 -3.12 -0.29 -14.99
CA ASP A 120 -4.51 -0.71 -15.15
C ASP A 120 -5.13 -1.02 -13.78
N GLU A 121 -4.44 -1.79 -12.93
CA GLU A 121 -4.89 -2.08 -11.56
C GLU A 121 -5.01 -0.79 -10.72
N VAL A 122 -4.01 0.10 -10.76
CA VAL A 122 -4.09 1.41 -10.08
C VAL A 122 -5.30 2.20 -10.54
N ARG A 123 -5.59 2.18 -11.84
CA ARG A 123 -6.74 2.90 -12.43
C ARG A 123 -8.08 2.29 -12.03
N VAL A 124 -8.14 0.97 -11.78
CA VAL A 124 -9.34 0.32 -11.24
C VAL A 124 -9.64 0.90 -9.86
N VAL A 125 -8.63 0.99 -8.99
CA VAL A 125 -8.77 1.55 -7.64
C VAL A 125 -9.17 3.03 -7.67
N GLU A 126 -8.50 3.86 -8.46
CA GLU A 126 -8.82 5.31 -8.58
C GLU A 126 -10.25 5.58 -9.06
N LYS A 127 -10.85 4.65 -9.82
CA LYS A 127 -12.19 4.79 -10.38
C LYS A 127 -13.28 4.17 -9.52
N GLN A 128 -12.93 3.56 -8.39
CA GLN A 128 -13.95 2.99 -7.50
C GLN A 128 -14.88 4.11 -7.01
N PRO A 129 -16.21 3.95 -7.16
CA PRO A 129 -17.13 4.94 -6.67
C PRO A 129 -17.06 5.00 -5.13
N PRO A 130 -17.34 6.17 -4.52
CA PRO A 130 -17.44 6.26 -3.08
C PRO A 130 -18.55 5.32 -2.57
N SER A 131 -18.26 4.60 -1.49
CA SER A 131 -19.22 3.70 -0.85
C SER A 131 -20.42 4.48 -0.29
N GLU A 132 -21.63 3.93 -0.45
CA GLU A 132 -22.80 4.41 0.28
C GLU A 132 -22.67 4.03 1.78
N GLY A 133 -22.32 4.99 2.63
CA GLY A 133 -22.20 4.79 4.08
C GLY A 133 -20.75 4.83 4.59
N ARG A 134 -20.37 3.85 5.42
CA ARG A 134 -19.00 3.78 5.97
C ARG A 134 -18.03 3.38 4.85
N PRO A 135 -16.95 4.14 4.63
CA PRO A 135 -15.88 3.74 3.71
C PRO A 135 -15.30 2.37 4.09
N ASP A 136 -15.26 1.45 3.14
CA ASP A 136 -14.69 0.10 3.29
C ASP A 136 -13.73 -0.23 2.13
N PRO A 137 -12.56 0.44 2.08
CA PRO A 137 -11.57 0.20 1.04
C PRO A 137 -10.87 -1.15 1.22
N ASP A 138 -10.63 -1.87 0.12
CA ASP A 138 -9.86 -3.12 0.15
C ASP A 138 -8.35 -2.84 0.26
N TYR A 139 -7.90 -2.58 1.49
CA TYR A 139 -6.49 -2.32 1.80
C TYR A 139 -5.57 -3.48 1.37
N ARG A 140 -6.05 -4.73 1.40
CA ARG A 140 -5.23 -5.90 1.05
C ARG A 140 -4.88 -5.87 -0.42
N HIS A 141 -5.89 -5.70 -1.27
CA HIS A 141 -5.72 -5.54 -2.71
C HIS A 141 -4.86 -4.32 -3.04
N MET A 142 -5.10 -3.18 -2.38
CA MET A 142 -4.30 -1.97 -2.61
C MET A 142 -2.81 -2.17 -2.27
N HIS A 143 -2.51 -2.81 -1.14
CA HIS A 143 -1.13 -3.13 -0.79
C HIS A 143 -0.49 -4.19 -1.70
N ASP A 144 -1.28 -5.10 -2.26
CA ASP A 144 -0.79 -6.08 -3.23
C ASP A 144 -0.34 -5.42 -4.54
N ILE A 145 -1.15 -4.50 -5.07
CA ILE A 145 -0.77 -3.70 -6.24
C ILE A 145 0.49 -2.88 -5.93
N ALA A 146 0.54 -2.20 -4.77
CA ALA A 146 1.71 -1.42 -4.37
C ALA A 146 2.99 -2.27 -4.32
N ARG A 147 2.93 -3.48 -3.74
CA ARG A 147 4.07 -4.41 -3.72
C ARG A 147 4.49 -4.83 -5.14
N HIS A 148 3.52 -5.10 -6.01
CA HIS A 148 3.82 -5.46 -7.40
C HIS A 148 4.45 -4.29 -8.16
N ALA A 149 3.97 -3.06 -7.95
CA ALA A 149 4.54 -1.85 -8.54
C ALA A 149 6.00 -1.65 -8.12
N ILE A 150 6.32 -1.86 -6.83
CA ILE A 150 7.71 -1.78 -6.32
C ILE A 150 8.61 -2.78 -7.05
N HIS A 151 8.18 -4.04 -7.20
CA HIS A 151 8.99 -5.06 -7.88
C HIS A 151 9.18 -4.74 -9.38
N VAL A 152 8.15 -4.23 -10.06
CA VAL A 152 8.27 -3.81 -11.46
C VAL A 152 9.26 -2.65 -11.59
N SER A 153 9.17 -1.63 -10.70
CA SER A 153 10.14 -0.53 -10.63
C SER A 153 11.56 -1.04 -10.40
N GLU A 154 11.77 -1.97 -9.48
CA GLU A 154 13.08 -2.58 -9.20
C GLU A 154 13.66 -3.27 -10.44
N THR A 155 12.88 -4.07 -11.15
CA THR A 155 13.35 -4.75 -12.38
C THR A 155 13.70 -3.75 -13.50
N LEU A 156 12.96 -2.64 -13.61
CA LEU A 156 13.27 -1.56 -14.56
C LEU A 156 14.57 -0.85 -14.21
N ASP A 157 14.82 -0.56 -12.92
CA ASP A 157 16.06 0.05 -12.48
C ASP A 157 17.28 -0.81 -12.81
N VAL A 158 17.18 -2.12 -12.57
CA VAL A 158 18.24 -3.07 -12.92
C VAL A 158 18.40 -3.18 -14.44
N ALA A 159 17.31 -3.17 -15.21
CA ALA A 159 17.38 -3.18 -16.67
C ALA A 159 18.08 -1.93 -17.23
N VAL A 160 17.76 -0.73 -16.73
CA VAL A 160 18.43 0.52 -17.11
C VAL A 160 19.94 0.42 -16.83
N GLN A 161 20.33 0.03 -15.61
CA GLN A 161 21.74 -0.12 -15.25
C GLN A 161 22.46 -1.14 -16.15
N THR A 162 21.80 -2.27 -16.42
CA THR A 162 22.32 -3.33 -17.28
C THR A 162 22.61 -2.80 -18.70
N ILE A 163 21.68 -2.03 -19.27
CA ILE A 163 21.84 -1.44 -20.61
C ILE A 163 22.90 -0.33 -20.61
N GLN A 164 22.98 0.49 -19.55
CA GLN A 164 24.04 1.48 -19.41
C GLN A 164 25.43 0.82 -19.39
N HIS A 165 25.58 -0.30 -18.70
CA HIS A 165 26.83 -1.07 -18.75
C HIS A 165 27.12 -1.63 -20.14
N MET A 166 26.11 -2.08 -20.89
CA MET A 166 26.26 -2.46 -22.29
C MET A 166 26.77 -1.30 -23.15
N LEU A 167 26.19 -0.11 -23.01
CA LEU A 167 26.61 1.10 -23.72
C LEU A 167 28.06 1.49 -23.42
N VAL A 168 28.46 1.46 -22.15
CA VAL A 168 29.83 1.77 -21.72
C VAL A 168 30.82 0.77 -22.35
N ARG A 169 30.50 -0.53 -22.32
CA ARG A 169 31.39 -1.56 -22.92
C ARG A 169 31.42 -1.46 -24.44
N HIS A 170 30.28 -1.31 -25.09
CA HIS A 170 30.18 -1.17 -26.54
C HIS A 170 30.91 0.09 -27.04
N GLY A 171 30.74 1.23 -26.35
CA GLY A 171 31.43 2.48 -26.66
C GLY A 171 32.95 2.40 -26.51
N ALA A 172 33.46 1.63 -25.56
CA ALA A 172 34.91 1.37 -25.43
C ALA A 172 35.46 0.58 -26.64
N LEU A 173 34.68 -0.34 -27.20
CA LEU A 173 35.05 -1.14 -28.37
C LEU A 173 34.99 -0.36 -29.69
N MET A 174 34.24 0.74 -29.75
CA MET A 174 34.09 1.57 -30.93
C MET A 174 35.32 2.47 -31.21
N ARG A 175 36.01 2.95 -30.15
CA ARG A 175 37.11 3.92 -30.23
C ARG A 175 38.25 3.58 -31.23
N PRO A 176 38.64 2.31 -31.46
CA PRO A 176 39.71 1.95 -32.39
C PRO A 176 39.26 1.58 -33.82
N THR A 177 38.00 1.80 -34.23
CA THR A 177 37.46 1.19 -35.47
C THR A 177 37.35 2.15 -36.68
N PRO A 178 37.75 1.73 -37.90
CA PRO A 178 37.71 2.56 -39.11
C PRO A 178 36.30 2.67 -39.73
N ASP A 179 35.47 1.63 -39.64
CA ASP A 179 34.05 1.69 -40.03
C ASP A 179 33.23 2.20 -38.86
N LYS A 180 32.81 3.46 -38.92
CA LYS A 180 32.06 4.09 -37.82
C LYS A 180 30.56 3.83 -37.93
N TYR A 181 30.02 3.53 -39.11
CA TYR A 181 28.57 3.56 -39.33
C TYR A 181 27.86 2.40 -38.63
N GLY A 182 28.34 1.16 -38.80
CA GLY A 182 27.71 0.00 -38.16
C GLY A 182 27.78 0.04 -36.63
N TRP A 183 28.94 0.43 -36.09
CA TRP A 183 29.11 0.65 -34.65
C TRP A 183 28.20 1.76 -34.11
N GLN A 184 28.11 2.89 -34.81
CA GLN A 184 27.20 3.99 -34.43
C GLN A 184 25.74 3.53 -34.45
N LYS A 185 25.32 2.82 -35.50
CA LYS A 185 23.96 2.31 -35.62
C LYS A 185 23.58 1.42 -34.43
N ILE A 186 24.41 0.43 -34.09
CA ILE A 186 24.16 -0.46 -32.94
C ILE A 186 24.18 0.34 -31.63
N HIS A 187 25.14 1.25 -31.47
CA HIS A 187 25.24 2.07 -30.25
C HIS A 187 23.98 2.93 -30.06
N SER A 188 23.52 3.61 -31.11
CA SER A 188 22.31 4.43 -31.09
C SER A 188 21.05 3.60 -30.84
N GLN A 189 20.96 2.37 -31.35
CA GLN A 189 19.83 1.48 -31.04
C GLN A 189 19.81 1.04 -29.58
N ILE A 190 20.96 0.67 -29.01
CA ILE A 190 21.05 0.34 -27.57
C ILE A 190 20.72 1.60 -26.74
N GLN A 191 21.19 2.77 -27.15
CA GLN A 191 20.93 4.04 -26.46
C GLN A 191 19.45 4.42 -26.52
N PHE A 192 18.78 4.15 -27.63
CA PHE A 192 17.34 4.29 -27.73
C PHE A 192 16.61 3.44 -26.68
N PHE A 193 16.97 2.16 -26.54
CA PHE A 193 16.33 1.30 -25.55
C PHE A 193 16.64 1.69 -24.11
N GLU A 194 17.84 2.21 -23.82
CA GLU A 194 18.16 2.80 -22.52
C GLU A 194 17.22 3.97 -22.18
N SER A 195 17.01 4.87 -23.15
CA SER A 195 16.12 6.02 -22.99
C SER A 195 14.65 5.61 -22.87
N TYR A 196 14.22 4.62 -23.66
CA TYR A 196 12.86 4.09 -23.65
C TYR A 196 12.54 3.40 -22.31
N ILE A 197 13.41 2.50 -21.85
CA ILE A 197 13.22 1.80 -20.57
C ILE A 197 13.34 2.79 -19.39
N SER A 198 14.21 3.80 -19.48
CA SER A 198 14.24 4.90 -18.51
C SER A 198 12.91 5.66 -18.45
N SER A 199 12.23 5.85 -19.58
CA SER A 199 10.89 6.46 -19.63
C SER A 199 9.84 5.55 -19.00
N LEU A 200 9.92 4.23 -19.21
CA LEU A 200 9.05 3.26 -18.54
C LEU A 200 9.26 3.27 -17.02
N ARG A 201 10.52 3.38 -16.55
CA ARG A 201 10.84 3.54 -15.13
C ARG A 201 10.15 4.77 -14.53
N CYS A 202 10.19 5.91 -15.22
CA CYS A 202 9.50 7.12 -14.76
C CYS A 202 7.98 6.89 -14.63
N ARG A 203 7.37 6.16 -15.57
CA ARG A 203 5.95 5.78 -15.49
C ARG A 203 5.67 4.84 -14.32
N SER A 204 6.53 3.85 -14.09
CA SER A 204 6.42 2.94 -12.94
C SER A 204 6.46 3.70 -11.61
N SER A 205 7.41 4.63 -11.46
CA SER A 205 7.49 5.52 -10.29
C SER A 205 6.24 6.39 -10.12
N SER A 206 5.64 6.86 -11.21
CA SER A 206 4.37 7.60 -11.15
C SER A 206 3.21 6.70 -10.69
N ASN A 207 3.13 5.46 -11.18
CA ASN A 207 2.10 4.51 -10.75
C ASN A 207 2.24 4.15 -9.26
N GLU A 208 3.46 3.94 -8.77
CA GLU A 208 3.74 3.68 -7.36
C GLU A 208 3.28 4.84 -6.47
N LYS A 209 3.61 6.09 -6.86
CA LYS A 209 3.17 7.30 -6.14
C LYS A 209 1.65 7.46 -6.15
N ARG A 210 1.00 7.18 -7.28
CA ARG A 210 -0.46 7.20 -7.39
C ARG A 210 -1.09 6.18 -6.45
N MET A 211 -0.58 4.96 -6.43
CA MET A 211 -1.08 3.91 -5.53
C MET A 211 -0.90 4.28 -4.05
N SER A 212 0.26 4.82 -3.68
CA SER A 212 0.51 5.29 -2.32
C SER A 212 -0.46 6.42 -1.93
N ASN A 213 -0.78 7.32 -2.88
CA ASN A 213 -1.74 8.39 -2.64
C ASN A 213 -3.15 7.86 -2.40
N GLU A 214 -3.60 6.88 -3.20
CA GLU A 214 -4.89 6.23 -3.00
C GLU A 214 -4.99 5.52 -1.65
N ILE A 215 -3.93 4.81 -1.24
CA ILE A 215 -3.87 4.17 0.10
C ILE A 215 -4.03 5.22 1.21
N GLN A 216 -3.33 6.35 1.11
CA GLN A 216 -3.44 7.43 2.10
C GLN A 216 -4.82 8.08 2.09
N LEU A 217 -5.41 8.30 0.91
CA LEU A 217 -6.76 8.81 0.76
C LEU A 217 -7.76 7.88 1.47
N ALA A 218 -7.70 6.58 1.19
CA ALA A 218 -8.55 5.57 1.82
C ALA A 218 -8.49 5.63 3.36
N PHE A 219 -7.29 5.66 3.94
CA PHE A 219 -7.11 5.80 5.39
C PHE A 219 -7.72 7.08 5.95
N ASN A 220 -7.45 8.21 5.31
CA ASN A 220 -7.97 9.51 5.74
C ASN A 220 -9.50 9.57 5.65
N THR A 221 -10.09 8.98 4.61
CA THR A 221 -11.54 8.93 4.42
C THR A 221 -12.22 8.07 5.49
N VAL A 222 -11.67 6.90 5.84
CA VAL A 222 -12.17 6.08 6.96
C VAL A 222 -12.05 6.84 8.29
N ALA A 223 -10.88 7.42 8.56
CA ALA A 223 -10.64 8.17 9.79
C ALA A 223 -11.59 9.37 9.93
N GLN A 224 -11.85 10.10 8.84
CA GLN A 224 -12.79 11.22 8.82
C GLN A 224 -14.23 10.75 9.09
N TYR A 225 -14.64 9.63 8.51
CA TYR A 225 -15.96 9.05 8.76
C TYR A 225 -16.13 8.62 10.22
N ASP A 226 -15.15 7.90 10.77
CA ASP A 226 -15.19 7.42 12.15
C ASP A 226 -15.15 8.59 13.15
N ALA A 227 -14.39 9.65 12.85
CA ALA A 227 -14.40 10.89 13.61
C ALA A 227 -15.78 11.58 13.57
N SER A 228 -16.37 11.73 12.38
CA SER A 228 -17.73 12.31 12.23
C SER A 228 -18.78 11.50 13.00
N THR A 229 -18.69 10.17 12.94
CA THR A 229 -19.58 9.27 13.66
C THR A 229 -19.41 9.41 15.16
N SER A 230 -18.17 9.48 15.65
CA SER A 230 -17.87 9.69 17.07
C SER A 230 -18.41 11.02 17.58
N VAL A 231 -18.33 12.10 16.78
CA VAL A 231 -18.95 13.39 17.13
C VAL A 231 -20.47 13.26 17.21
N LYS A 232 -21.12 12.60 16.24
CA LYS A 232 -22.58 12.37 16.26
C LYS A 232 -23.02 11.56 17.48
N ILE A 233 -22.27 10.51 17.84
CA ILE A 233 -22.51 9.72 19.06
C ILE A 233 -22.33 10.59 20.30
N GLY A 234 -21.30 11.44 20.34
CA GLY A 234 -21.07 12.37 21.45
C GLY A 234 -22.21 13.37 21.63
N LEU A 235 -22.74 13.92 20.53
CA LEU A 235 -23.89 14.82 20.55
C LEU A 235 -25.17 14.09 20.99
N ALA A 236 -25.43 12.89 20.48
CA ALA A 236 -26.58 12.08 20.89
C ALA A 236 -26.51 11.70 22.38
N THR A 237 -25.32 11.31 22.85
CA THR A 237 -25.07 11.03 24.28
C THR A 237 -25.28 12.29 25.13
N GLN A 238 -24.88 13.46 24.61
CA GLN A 238 -25.09 14.74 25.30
C GLN A 238 -26.58 15.08 25.43
N SER A 239 -27.38 14.89 24.36
CA SER A 239 -28.84 15.08 24.44
C SER A 239 -29.50 14.07 25.37
N ASP A 240 -29.09 12.80 25.30
CA ASP A 240 -29.61 11.74 26.17
C ASP A 240 -29.27 12.02 27.64
N SER A 241 -28.10 12.61 27.90
CA SER A 241 -27.69 13.05 29.24
C SER A 241 -28.60 14.14 29.81
N VAL A 242 -29.21 15.00 28.97
CA VAL A 242 -30.19 15.98 29.43
C VAL A 242 -31.47 15.28 29.87
N THR A 243 -31.99 14.34 29.07
CA THR A 243 -33.15 13.52 29.42
C THR A 243 -32.92 12.73 30.72
N MET A 244 -31.74 12.11 30.86
CA MET A 244 -31.37 11.37 32.05
C MET A 244 -31.31 12.26 33.30
N LYS A 245 -30.80 13.49 33.17
CA LYS A 245 -30.83 14.48 34.25
C LYS A 245 -32.25 14.88 34.65
N SER A 246 -33.16 15.03 33.69
CA SER A 246 -34.57 15.34 33.98
C SER A 246 -35.27 14.20 34.70
N ILE A 247 -35.08 12.94 34.26
CA ILE A 247 -35.65 11.77 34.95
C ILE A 247 -35.11 11.69 36.38
N ALA A 248 -33.79 11.83 36.56
CA ALA A 248 -33.18 11.85 37.88
C ALA A 248 -33.78 12.96 38.77
N PHE A 249 -33.99 14.16 38.22
CA PHE A 249 -34.63 15.26 38.94
C PHE A 249 -36.07 14.94 39.37
N VAL A 250 -36.87 14.36 38.48
CA VAL A 250 -38.25 13.92 38.79
C VAL A 250 -38.23 12.86 39.91
N THR A 251 -37.37 11.84 39.80
CA THR A 251 -37.27 10.80 40.84
C THR A 251 -36.84 11.38 42.19
N LEU A 252 -35.89 12.33 42.21
CA LEU A 252 -35.44 12.99 43.44
C LEU A 252 -36.55 13.80 44.11
N THR A 253 -37.48 14.37 43.32
CA THR A 253 -38.58 15.20 43.82
C THR A 253 -39.72 14.35 44.39
N PHE A 254 -40.07 13.24 43.75
CA PHE A 254 -41.24 12.44 44.13
C PHE A 254 -40.94 11.29 45.09
N LEU A 255 -39.75 10.68 45.02
CA LEU A 255 -39.41 9.51 45.85
C LEU A 255 -39.48 9.79 47.37
N PRO A 256 -38.95 10.91 47.90
CA PRO A 256 -38.99 11.16 49.34
C PRO A 256 -40.41 11.36 49.89
N PRO A 257 -41.28 12.20 49.30
CA PRO A 257 -42.68 12.31 49.70
C PRO A 257 -43.46 11.00 49.57
N THR A 258 -43.23 10.22 48.51
CA THR A 258 -43.90 8.91 48.34
C THR A 258 -43.47 7.92 49.41
N PHE A 259 -42.19 7.87 49.80
CA PHE A 259 -41.72 7.03 50.90
C PHE A 259 -42.35 7.40 52.24
N VAL A 260 -42.40 8.70 52.55
CA VAL A 260 -43.10 9.22 53.74
C VAL A 260 -44.58 8.85 53.67
N SER A 261 -45.25 9.10 52.54
CA SER A 261 -46.65 8.73 52.34
C SER A 261 -46.91 7.24 52.59
N ALA A 262 -46.05 6.33 52.11
CA ALA A 262 -46.19 4.89 52.34
C ALA A 262 -46.11 4.50 53.82
N ILE A 263 -45.19 5.10 54.59
CA ILE A 263 -45.08 4.89 56.05
C ILE A 263 -46.34 5.39 56.76
N PHE A 264 -46.81 6.58 56.40
CA PHE A 264 -47.94 7.22 57.07
C PHE A 264 -49.30 6.66 56.64
N SER A 265 -49.41 6.07 55.42
CA SER A 265 -50.63 5.47 54.89
C SER A 265 -51.13 4.26 55.68
N MET A 266 -50.25 3.57 56.42
CA MET A 266 -50.62 2.42 57.26
C MET A 266 -51.20 2.83 58.62
N SER A 267 -51.06 4.09 59.03
CA SER A 267 -51.35 4.51 60.42
C SER A 267 -52.39 5.64 60.56
N PHE A 268 -52.86 6.24 59.45
CA PHE A 268 -53.64 7.49 59.49
C PHE A 268 -55.09 7.43 58.98
N PHE A 269 -55.54 6.31 58.41
CA PHE A 269 -56.96 6.12 58.06
C PHE A 269 -57.69 5.41 59.20
N ASP A 270 -58.60 6.13 59.87
CA ASP A 270 -59.47 5.58 60.91
C ASP A 270 -60.85 5.29 60.31
N TYR A 271 -61.28 4.03 60.29
CA TYR A 271 -62.51 3.58 59.62
C TYR A 271 -63.65 3.53 60.63
N SER A 272 -64.44 4.61 60.72
CA SER A 272 -65.65 4.65 61.55
C SER A 272 -66.89 4.47 60.68
N ALA A 273 -67.78 3.56 61.11
CA ALA A 273 -68.83 2.97 60.28
C ALA A 273 -70.06 3.87 59.98
N ASP A 274 -70.12 5.11 60.48
CA ASP A 274 -71.38 5.89 60.51
C ASP A 274 -71.35 7.28 59.83
N SER A 275 -70.24 7.71 59.25
CA SER A 275 -70.21 8.93 58.43
C SER A 275 -68.99 8.93 57.53
N GLY A 276 -69.22 9.02 56.21
CA GLY A 276 -68.24 8.72 55.17
C GLY A 276 -66.87 9.39 55.29
N TRP A 277 -65.88 8.80 54.61
CA TRP A 277 -64.51 9.27 54.35
C TRP A 277 -64.10 10.59 55.06
N ALA A 278 -63.78 10.54 56.36
CA ALA A 278 -63.28 11.70 57.10
C ALA A 278 -61.74 11.72 57.15
N LEU A 279 -61.15 12.86 56.79
CA LEU A 279 -59.69 13.08 56.82
C LEU A 279 -59.23 13.33 58.28
N SER A 280 -58.19 12.64 58.76
CA SER A 280 -57.67 12.80 60.14
C SER A 280 -57.07 14.19 60.40
N ASP A 281 -57.37 14.81 61.56
CA ASP A 281 -56.86 16.12 62.00
C ASP A 281 -55.32 16.20 62.09
N LYS A 282 -54.62 15.06 62.08
CA LYS A 282 -53.16 15.00 62.17
C LYS A 282 -52.46 15.06 60.80
N PHE A 283 -53.18 15.30 59.70
CA PHE A 283 -52.63 15.39 58.33
C PHE A 283 -51.45 16.37 58.19
N TRP A 284 -51.36 17.40 59.05
CA TRP A 284 -50.24 18.34 59.07
C TRP A 284 -48.86 17.69 59.33
N LEU A 285 -48.81 16.57 60.06
CA LEU A 285 -47.57 15.83 60.32
C LEU A 285 -46.90 15.30 59.05
N TYR A 286 -47.68 14.99 58.00
CA TYR A 286 -47.11 14.60 56.70
C TYR A 286 -46.19 15.69 56.13
N TRP A 287 -46.63 16.96 56.16
CA TRP A 287 -45.85 18.08 55.63
C TRP A 287 -44.58 18.35 56.46
N VAL A 288 -44.64 18.12 57.77
CA VAL A 288 -43.50 18.29 58.69
C VAL A 288 -42.36 17.32 58.37
N PHE A 289 -42.64 16.11 57.88
CA PHE A 289 -41.61 15.15 57.49
C PHE A 289 -41.30 15.18 55.99
N ALA A 290 -42.30 15.30 55.13
CA ALA A 290 -42.11 15.26 53.69
C ALA A 290 -41.23 16.42 53.16
N VAL A 291 -41.43 17.64 53.66
CA VAL A 291 -40.69 18.83 53.20
C VAL A 291 -39.20 18.76 53.58
N PRO A 292 -38.82 18.51 54.86
CA PRO A 292 -37.41 18.39 55.22
C PRO A 292 -36.70 17.24 54.53
N THR A 293 -37.33 16.06 54.40
CA THR A 293 -36.70 14.91 53.73
C THR A 293 -36.43 15.22 52.26
N THR A 294 -37.36 15.88 51.57
CA THR A 294 -37.16 16.33 50.18
C THR A 294 -36.01 17.34 50.07
N LEU A 295 -35.96 18.32 50.98
CA LEU A 295 -34.88 19.31 51.02
C LEU A 295 -33.51 18.65 51.25
N LEU A 296 -33.44 17.69 52.16
CA LEU A 296 -32.22 16.96 52.51
C LEU A 296 -31.71 16.15 51.32
N THR A 297 -32.61 15.47 50.60
CA THR A 297 -32.24 14.76 49.36
C THR A 297 -31.78 15.69 48.23
N ALA A 298 -32.40 16.87 48.08
CA ALA A 298 -31.98 17.87 47.11
C ALA A 298 -30.59 18.46 47.44
N ILE A 299 -30.34 18.76 48.72
CA ILE A 299 -29.06 19.26 49.20
C ILE A 299 -27.95 18.20 48.99
N ALA A 300 -28.22 16.94 49.36
CA ALA A 300 -27.28 15.84 49.15
C ALA A 300 -26.90 15.68 47.66
N TRP A 301 -27.88 15.73 46.75
CA TRP A 301 -27.63 15.67 45.31
C TRP A 301 -26.79 16.86 44.80
N TYR A 302 -27.09 18.07 45.25
CA TYR A 302 -26.32 19.26 44.88
C TYR A 302 -24.85 19.15 45.31
N PHE A 303 -24.58 18.69 46.54
CA PHE A 303 -23.22 18.48 47.01
C PHE A 303 -22.50 17.37 46.26
N LEU A 304 -23.15 16.21 46.03
CA LEU A 304 -22.57 15.10 45.26
C LEU A 304 -22.24 15.50 43.82
N ARG A 305 -23.12 16.27 43.17
CA ARG A 305 -22.89 16.81 41.83
C ARG A 305 -21.70 17.77 41.80
N LYS A 306 -21.61 18.69 42.77
CA LYS A 306 -20.49 19.64 42.87
C LYS A 306 -19.16 18.93 43.13
N TYR A 307 -19.14 17.93 44.03
CA TYR A 307 -17.95 17.11 44.29
C TYR A 307 -17.54 16.29 43.06
N SER A 308 -18.48 15.66 42.36
CA SER A 308 -18.17 14.84 41.16
C SER A 308 -17.64 15.68 39.98
N ILE A 309 -18.11 16.93 39.81
CA ILE A 309 -17.56 17.87 38.81
C ILE A 309 -16.13 18.30 39.17
N SER A 310 -15.78 18.31 40.45
CA SER A 310 -14.44 18.66 40.93
C SER A 310 -13.42 17.54 40.70
N VAL A 311 -13.88 16.30 40.46
CA VAL A 311 -13.07 15.07 40.43
C VAL A 311 -12.95 14.47 39.02
N SER A 312 -13.54 15.06 37.97
CA SER A 312 -13.33 14.63 36.58
C SER A 312 -12.02 15.21 36.00
N PRO A 313 -11.22 14.43 35.24
CA PRO A 313 -9.80 14.23 35.52
C PRO A 313 -8.87 15.27 34.86
N LYS A 314 -7.99 15.86 35.66
CA LYS A 314 -6.70 16.40 35.21
C LYS A 314 -5.59 15.32 35.18
N ASP A 315 -5.88 14.09 35.62
CA ASP A 315 -4.83 13.12 35.95
C ASP A 315 -4.52 12.06 34.86
N GLU A 316 -5.12 12.11 33.68
CA GLU A 316 -4.74 11.20 32.57
C GLU A 316 -3.68 11.79 31.62
N LYS A 317 -3.24 13.03 31.83
CA LYS A 317 -2.14 13.63 31.04
C LYS A 317 -0.74 13.35 31.58
N GLN A 318 -0.60 12.68 32.72
CA GLN A 318 0.70 12.48 33.36
C GLN A 318 1.22 11.03 33.36
N SER A 319 0.40 10.04 32.95
CA SER A 319 0.85 8.63 32.83
C SER A 319 1.30 8.21 31.42
N SER A 320 0.94 8.93 30.35
CA SER A 320 1.36 8.54 28.98
C SER A 320 2.70 9.16 28.54
N SER A 321 3.22 10.18 29.24
CA SER A 321 4.50 10.80 28.89
C SER A 321 5.71 10.00 29.37
N SER A 322 5.53 9.03 30.27
CA SER A 322 6.59 8.19 30.83
C SER A 322 6.73 6.83 30.11
N ALA A 323 5.83 6.50 29.17
CA ALA A 323 5.84 5.24 28.43
C ALA A 323 6.48 5.33 27.02
N PHE A 324 6.89 6.52 26.58
CA PHE A 324 7.55 6.75 25.28
C PHE A 324 9.04 7.13 25.38
N MET A 325 9.65 6.95 26.55
CA MET A 325 11.10 7.07 26.76
C MET A 325 11.63 5.81 27.45
N VAL A 326 11.67 4.69 26.74
CA VAL A 326 12.71 3.64 26.86
C VAL A 326 12.95 3.06 25.48
#